data_AF-A0A835WQZ3-F1
#
_entry.id   AF-A0A835WQZ3-F1
#
_cell.length_a   1.000
_cell.length_b   1.000
_cell.length_c   1.000
_cell.angle_alpha   90.00
_cell.angle_beta   90.00
_cell.angle_gamma   90.00
#
_symmetry.space_group_name_H-M   'P 1'
#
loop_
_entity.id
_entity.type
_entity.pdbx_description
1 polymer ?
#
loop_
_entity_poly.entity_id
_entity_poly.type
_entity_poly.pdbx_seq_one_letter_code
_entity_poly.pdbx_strand_id
1 'polypeptide(L)'
;MGHGWRRVMETVRQKVGTDKTFVATSNARNEAMFKEATDFCAHLRTLERDLRSMHKEIDAKFANMRAILSSPLPRTYDEGSNGTAMPVSEDAKLIGQGIAVDRLQEAANELRQRLDDEVIKPLRSWLMAYRTVSERMEKLEALRLELDSRRRTVDSLEEKCDKLAKVTPTAKDKDKHEQEMEKMSQLLLHKQDKRNRTNSAFEELEKMVYNSLNTLVKDTGVLRDYTGLSLSILQDCFQKGHSAFSTATPLLDYNSTSDNHMYNHAPSAYHHQHLPVIERAASERAGLVRQLTEQRSRAPSSKGDMDAGRNVALYCEDGGADVMPPYDVSPHHHLGGGGGVMDKQQQGLGAYPDVPQMPQAGGNPYSAAYQQSPHATRYMTSPAPAQWQGQQAQY
;
A
#
# COMPACT_ATOMS: atom_id res chain seq x y z
N MET A 1 8.78 -15.94 35.69
CA MET A 1 7.95 -15.01 34.89
C MET A 1 8.57 -14.83 33.51
N GLY A 2 7.86 -15.23 32.46
CA GLY A 2 8.32 -15.11 31.06
C GLY A 2 8.47 -13.66 30.60
N HIS A 3 9.24 -13.43 29.53
CA HIS A 3 9.45 -12.10 28.93
C HIS A 3 8.14 -11.45 28.46
N GLY A 4 7.16 -12.25 27.99
CA GLY A 4 5.84 -11.76 27.58
C GLY A 4 5.07 -11.09 28.72
N TRP A 5 4.98 -11.73 29.89
CA TRP A 5 4.23 -11.20 31.03
C TRP A 5 4.77 -9.86 31.54
N ARG A 6 6.10 -9.69 31.51
CA ARG A 6 6.72 -8.42 31.90
C ARG A 6 6.31 -7.26 31.00
N ARG A 7 6.30 -7.49 29.69
CA ARG A 7 5.87 -6.47 28.71
C ARG A 7 4.42 -6.07 28.94
N VAL A 8 3.53 -7.06 29.10
CA VAL A 8 2.10 -6.80 29.37
C VAL A 8 1.90 -6.00 30.66
N MET A 9 2.55 -6.41 31.75
CA MET A 9 2.46 -5.70 33.03
C MET A 9 3.00 -4.26 32.93
N GLU A 10 4.07 -4.05 32.17
CA GLU A 10 4.61 -2.70 31.94
C GLU A 10 3.64 -1.85 31.11
N THR A 11 3.01 -2.41 30.06
CA THR A 11 1.97 -1.71 29.30
C THR A 11 0.82 -1.28 30.20
N VAL A 12 0.32 -2.16 31.06
CA VAL A 12 -0.77 -1.83 32.00
C VAL A 12 -0.31 -0.74 32.97
N ARG A 13 0.90 -0.86 33.52
CA ARG A 13 1.44 0.12 34.47
C ARG A 13 1.59 1.51 33.85
N GLN A 14 2.11 1.60 32.63
CA GLN A 14 2.25 2.86 31.90
C GLN A 14 0.88 3.48 31.58
N LYS A 15 -0.12 2.66 31.23
CA LYS A 15 -1.49 3.14 30.98
C LYS A 15 -2.21 3.64 32.23
N VAL A 16 -2.00 3.00 33.38
CA VAL A 16 -2.65 3.39 34.65
C VAL A 16 -1.98 4.62 35.27
N GLY A 17 -0.73 4.93 34.91
CA GLY A 17 -0.04 6.12 35.43
C GLY A 17 0.28 6.03 36.92
N THR A 18 0.49 4.82 37.45
CA THR A 18 0.72 4.60 38.90
C THR A 18 1.98 5.26 39.45
N ASP A 19 2.90 5.65 38.58
CA ASP A 19 4.22 6.15 38.98
C ASP A 19 4.52 7.48 38.32
N LYS A 20 4.32 8.57 39.06
CA LYS A 20 4.43 9.96 38.55
C LYS A 20 5.89 10.39 38.30
N THR A 21 6.85 9.72 38.93
CA THR A 21 8.28 10.07 38.80
C THR A 21 8.93 9.33 37.64
N PHE A 22 8.35 8.21 37.19
CA PHE A 22 8.92 7.44 36.09
C PHE A 22 8.56 8.04 34.72
N VAL A 23 9.60 8.43 33.98
CA VAL A 23 9.47 8.88 32.58
C VAL A 23 9.74 7.70 31.66
N ALA A 24 8.70 7.26 30.93
CA ALA A 24 8.79 6.21 29.94
C ALA A 24 9.78 6.57 28.83
N THR A 25 10.46 5.56 28.29
CA THR A 25 11.34 5.77 27.14
C THR A 25 10.50 6.22 25.95
N SER A 26 10.86 7.35 25.32
CA SER A 26 10.07 7.93 24.23
C SER A 26 10.34 7.23 22.89
N ASN A 27 9.29 6.94 22.14
CA ASN A 27 9.32 6.52 20.73
C ASN A 27 8.38 7.38 19.86
N ALA A 28 7.97 8.55 20.37
CA ALA A 28 6.89 9.35 19.79
C ALA A 28 7.15 9.78 18.34
N ARG A 29 8.42 10.03 17.97
CA ARG A 29 8.80 10.40 16.60
C ARG A 29 8.46 9.29 15.60
N ASN A 30 8.89 8.06 15.89
CA ASN A 30 8.68 6.95 14.97
C ASN A 30 7.21 6.55 14.94
N GLU A 31 6.50 6.66 16.07
CA GLU A 31 5.03 6.47 16.13
C GLU A 31 4.29 7.46 15.23
N ALA A 32 4.65 8.75 15.27
CA ALA A 32 4.05 9.76 14.41
C ALA A 32 4.29 9.47 12.92
N MET A 33 5.55 9.21 12.54
CA MET A 33 5.90 8.85 11.16
C MET A 33 5.19 7.58 10.69
N PHE A 34 5.11 6.56 11.56
CA PHE A 34 4.46 5.29 11.24
C PHE A 34 2.94 5.44 11.10
N LYS A 35 2.31 6.28 11.94
CA LYS A 35 0.88 6.61 11.81
C LYS A 35 0.57 7.25 10.46
N GLU A 36 1.33 8.26 10.06
CA GLU A 36 1.15 8.90 8.75
C GLU A 36 1.35 7.90 7.59
N ALA A 37 2.37 7.05 7.69
CA ALA A 37 2.60 5.98 6.71
C ALA A 37 1.46 4.94 6.67
N THR A 38 0.84 4.65 7.81
CA THR A 38 -0.31 3.73 7.93
C THR A 38 -1.54 4.28 7.23
N ASP A 39 -1.87 5.55 7.50
CA ASP A 39 -3.01 6.22 6.87
C ASP A 39 -2.83 6.28 5.34
N PHE A 40 -1.60 6.60 4.90
CA PHE A 40 -1.27 6.63 3.50
C PHE A 40 -1.30 5.23 2.84
N CYS A 41 -0.85 4.18 3.54
CA CYS A 41 -0.92 2.80 3.07
C CYS A 41 -2.36 2.35 2.76
N ALA A 42 -3.35 2.81 3.54
CA ALA A 42 -4.76 2.51 3.28
C ALA A 42 -5.24 3.11 1.95
N HIS A 43 -4.83 4.35 1.62
CA HIS A 43 -5.13 4.98 0.34
C HIS A 43 -4.49 4.24 -0.83
N LEU A 44 -3.23 3.82 -0.71
CA LEU A 44 -2.55 3.08 -1.77
C LEU A 44 -3.20 1.73 -2.09
N ARG A 45 -3.62 0.99 -1.07
CA ARG A 45 -4.34 -0.29 -1.27
C ARG A 45 -5.66 -0.09 -2.00
N THR A 46 -6.34 1.02 -1.74
CA THR A 46 -7.58 1.39 -2.43
C THR A 46 -7.29 1.72 -3.88
N LEU A 47 -6.29 2.58 -4.15
CA LEU A 47 -5.84 2.92 -5.50
C LEU A 47 -5.43 1.68 -6.31
N GLU A 48 -4.63 0.77 -5.75
CA GLU A 48 -4.22 -0.47 -6.43
C GLU A 48 -5.44 -1.30 -6.84
N ARG A 49 -6.42 -1.44 -5.93
CA ARG A 49 -7.66 -2.20 -6.19
C ARG A 49 -8.48 -1.55 -7.31
N ASP A 50 -8.65 -0.23 -7.26
CA ASP A 50 -9.44 0.53 -8.22
C ASP A 50 -8.83 0.47 -9.62
N LEU A 51 -7.50 0.62 -9.74
CA LEU A 51 -6.79 0.49 -11.01
C LEU A 51 -6.94 -0.91 -11.62
N ARG A 52 -6.89 -1.96 -10.80
CA ARG A 52 -7.11 -3.34 -11.26
C ARG A 52 -8.55 -3.58 -11.71
N SER A 53 -9.53 -3.00 -10.99
CA SER A 53 -10.95 -3.06 -11.40
C SER A 53 -11.15 -2.36 -12.73
N MET A 54 -10.64 -1.14 -12.86
CA MET A 54 -10.76 -0.33 -14.07
C MET A 54 -10.16 -1.02 -15.30
N HIS A 55 -8.97 -1.61 -15.16
CA HIS A 55 -8.37 -2.42 -16.22
C HIS A 55 -9.28 -3.58 -16.65
N LYS A 56 -9.84 -4.35 -15.69
CA LYS A 56 -10.75 -5.46 -16.00
C LYS A 56 -12.02 -4.98 -16.71
N GLU A 57 -12.56 -3.83 -16.30
CA GLU A 57 -13.73 -3.23 -16.94
C GLU A 57 -13.44 -2.75 -18.37
N ILE A 58 -12.28 -2.15 -18.62
CA ILE A 58 -11.86 -1.70 -19.95
C ILE A 58 -11.68 -2.90 -20.88
N ASP A 59 -10.99 -3.95 -20.42
CA ASP A 59 -10.80 -5.19 -21.20
C ASP A 59 -12.15 -5.81 -21.59
N ALA A 60 -13.08 -5.94 -20.65
CA ALA A 60 -14.43 -6.43 -20.92
C ALA A 60 -15.20 -5.55 -21.91
N LYS A 61 -15.09 -4.22 -21.81
CA LYS A 61 -15.72 -3.29 -22.77
C LYS A 61 -15.13 -3.46 -24.18
N PHE A 62 -13.81 -3.59 -24.29
CA PHE A 62 -13.13 -3.76 -25.57
C PHE A 62 -13.46 -5.11 -26.21
N ALA A 63 -13.54 -6.18 -25.42
CA ALA A 63 -14.02 -7.49 -25.87
C ALA A 63 -15.47 -7.44 -26.37
N ASN A 64 -16.37 -6.78 -25.65
CA ASN A 64 -17.77 -6.61 -26.07
C ASN A 64 -17.90 -5.79 -27.37
N MET A 65 -17.16 -4.67 -27.47
CA MET A 65 -17.13 -3.88 -28.71
C MET A 65 -16.62 -4.69 -29.89
N ARG A 66 -15.55 -5.49 -29.70
CA ARG A 66 -15.06 -6.41 -30.72
C ARG A 66 -16.14 -7.41 -31.14
N ALA A 67 -16.82 -8.05 -30.20
CA ALA A 67 -17.90 -9.00 -30.51
C ALA A 67 -19.03 -8.36 -31.33
N ILE A 68 -19.44 -7.14 -30.99
CA ILE A 68 -20.44 -6.38 -31.74
C ILE A 68 -19.94 -6.07 -33.15
N LEU A 69 -18.73 -5.52 -33.28
CA LEU A 69 -18.16 -5.14 -34.58
C LEU A 69 -17.88 -6.35 -35.49
N SER A 70 -17.61 -7.52 -34.91
CA SER A 70 -17.44 -8.78 -35.65
C SER A 70 -18.76 -9.50 -35.94
N SER A 71 -19.90 -9.00 -35.44
CA SER A 71 -21.20 -9.61 -35.72
C SER A 71 -21.71 -9.22 -37.12
N PRO A 72 -22.42 -10.13 -37.82
CA PRO A 72 -23.07 -9.79 -39.07
C PRO A 72 -24.20 -8.78 -38.84
N LEU A 73 -24.37 -7.85 -39.78
CA LEU A 73 -25.53 -6.97 -39.82
C LEU A 73 -26.82 -7.81 -39.96
N PRO A 74 -27.91 -7.42 -39.30
CA PRO A 74 -29.22 -8.01 -39.53
C PRO A 74 -29.58 -7.94 -41.03
N ARG A 75 -30.09 -9.04 -41.58
CA ARG A 75 -30.47 -9.14 -43.00
C ARG A 75 -31.97 -8.97 -43.16
N THR A 76 -32.38 -8.35 -44.26
CA THR A 76 -33.75 -8.42 -44.77
C THR A 76 -33.93 -9.71 -45.56
N TYR A 77 -35.16 -10.24 -45.57
CA TYR A 77 -35.52 -11.44 -46.31
C TYR A 77 -36.73 -11.14 -47.18
N ASP A 78 -36.69 -11.63 -48.42
CA ASP A 78 -37.81 -11.64 -49.35
C ASP A 78 -38.41 -13.05 -49.43
N GLU A 79 -39.66 -13.15 -49.88
CA GLU A 79 -40.34 -14.43 -50.06
C GLU A 79 -39.97 -15.04 -51.43
N GLY A 80 -39.32 -16.20 -51.41
CA GLY A 80 -38.95 -16.95 -52.61
C GLY A 80 -40.17 -17.54 -53.33
N SER A 81 -39.96 -18.02 -54.55
CA SER A 81 -41.01 -18.60 -55.41
C SER A 81 -41.72 -19.84 -54.84
N ASN A 82 -41.17 -20.43 -53.80
CA ASN A 82 -41.70 -21.57 -53.05
C ASN A 82 -42.27 -21.18 -51.67
N GLY A 83 -42.40 -19.88 -51.36
CA GLY A 83 -42.83 -19.37 -50.05
C GLY A 83 -41.76 -19.41 -48.96
N THR A 84 -40.50 -19.70 -49.28
CA THR A 84 -39.40 -19.70 -48.29
C THR A 84 -38.73 -18.34 -48.20
N ALA A 85 -38.39 -17.90 -46.99
CA ALA A 85 -37.66 -16.65 -46.79
C ALA A 85 -36.22 -16.76 -47.32
N MET A 86 -35.85 -15.91 -48.28
CA MET A 86 -34.51 -15.82 -48.85
C MET A 86 -33.88 -14.46 -48.54
N PRO A 87 -32.61 -14.40 -48.12
CA PRO A 87 -31.98 -13.13 -47.79
C PRO A 87 -31.84 -12.25 -49.05
N VAL A 88 -32.16 -10.96 -48.94
CA VAL A 88 -32.08 -10.01 -50.06
C VAL A 88 -30.62 -9.78 -50.51
N SER A 89 -29.67 -9.94 -49.59
CA SER A 89 -28.23 -9.89 -49.85
C SER A 89 -27.60 -11.24 -49.57
N GLU A 90 -26.90 -11.81 -50.56
CA GLU A 90 -26.20 -13.10 -50.42
C GLU A 90 -25.11 -13.02 -49.34
N ASP A 91 -24.31 -11.95 -49.35
CA ASP A 91 -23.22 -11.78 -48.40
C ASP A 91 -23.66 -11.08 -47.11
N ALA A 92 -23.29 -11.67 -45.97
CA ALA A 92 -23.39 -11.01 -44.67
C ALA A 92 -22.33 -9.91 -44.57
N LYS A 93 -22.76 -8.66 -44.56
CA LYS A 93 -21.89 -7.53 -44.19
C LYS A 93 -21.69 -7.54 -42.68
N LEU A 94 -20.46 -7.35 -42.21
CA LEU A 94 -20.17 -7.20 -40.78
C LEU A 94 -20.47 -5.78 -40.33
N ILE A 95 -20.90 -5.60 -39.07
CA ILE A 95 -21.14 -4.27 -38.48
C ILE A 95 -19.86 -3.42 -38.53
N GLY A 96 -18.71 -4.04 -38.21
CA GLY A 96 -17.41 -3.39 -38.16
C GLY A 96 -16.61 -3.47 -39.46
N GLN A 97 -17.25 -3.61 -40.63
CA GLN A 97 -16.53 -3.67 -41.90
C GLN A 97 -15.64 -2.44 -42.08
N GLY A 98 -14.33 -2.65 -42.31
CA GLY A 98 -13.33 -1.58 -42.44
C GLY A 98 -12.73 -1.08 -41.11
N ILE A 99 -13.21 -1.56 -39.96
CA ILE A 99 -12.66 -1.24 -38.64
C ILE A 99 -11.59 -2.26 -38.26
N ALA A 100 -10.44 -1.78 -37.77
CA ALA A 100 -9.35 -2.63 -37.30
C ALA A 100 -9.64 -3.19 -35.89
N VAL A 101 -10.60 -4.11 -35.78
CA VAL A 101 -11.12 -4.64 -34.50
C VAL A 101 -10.05 -5.25 -33.59
N ASP A 102 -8.97 -5.80 -34.15
CA ASP A 102 -7.88 -6.40 -33.37
C ASP A 102 -7.10 -5.36 -32.55
N ARG A 103 -7.08 -4.09 -33.00
CA ARG A 103 -6.45 -2.99 -32.25
C ARG A 103 -7.11 -2.72 -30.91
N LEU A 104 -8.38 -3.07 -30.73
CA LEU A 104 -9.04 -2.98 -29.43
C LEU A 104 -8.36 -3.93 -28.44
N GLN A 105 -8.15 -5.19 -28.82
CA GLN A 105 -7.51 -6.16 -27.92
C GLN A 105 -6.03 -5.82 -27.68
N GLU A 106 -5.31 -5.36 -28.70
CA GLU A 106 -3.94 -4.88 -28.55
C GLU A 106 -3.85 -3.72 -27.54
N ALA A 107 -4.75 -2.74 -27.63
CA ALA A 107 -4.81 -1.61 -26.70
C ALA A 107 -5.12 -2.05 -25.25
N ALA A 108 -5.99 -3.04 -25.04
CA ALA A 108 -6.26 -3.61 -23.72
C ALA A 108 -5.04 -4.37 -23.15
N ASN A 109 -4.38 -5.17 -23.98
CA ASN A 109 -3.19 -5.93 -23.57
C ASN A 109 -2.03 -4.99 -23.20
N GLU A 110 -1.83 -3.92 -23.97
CA GLU A 110 -0.81 -2.92 -23.68
C GLU A 110 -1.13 -2.14 -22.39
N LEU A 111 -2.39 -1.73 -22.20
CA LEU A 111 -2.85 -1.13 -20.95
C LEU A 111 -2.51 -2.03 -19.76
N ARG A 112 -2.83 -3.33 -19.85
CA ARG A 112 -2.53 -4.31 -18.81
C ARG A 112 -1.05 -4.33 -18.47
N GLN A 113 -0.21 -4.45 -19.48
CA GLN A 113 1.23 -4.57 -19.31
C GLN A 113 1.82 -3.30 -18.69
N ARG A 114 1.54 -2.14 -19.28
CA ARG A 114 2.07 -0.86 -18.80
C ARG A 114 1.56 -0.51 -17.40
N LEU A 115 0.28 -0.73 -17.12
CA LEU A 115 -0.28 -0.48 -15.80
C LEU A 115 0.33 -1.41 -14.75
N ASP A 116 0.54 -2.70 -15.06
CA ASP A 116 1.16 -3.64 -14.12
C ASP A 116 2.64 -3.29 -13.86
N ASP A 117 3.41 -3.04 -14.92
CA ASP A 117 4.85 -2.81 -14.86
C ASP A 117 5.20 -1.43 -14.28
N GLU A 118 4.55 -0.37 -14.76
CA GLU A 118 4.93 1.01 -14.48
C GLU A 118 4.25 1.57 -13.22
N VAL A 119 3.13 0.99 -12.77
CA VAL A 119 2.33 1.51 -11.65
C VAL A 119 2.14 0.47 -10.56
N ILE A 120 1.51 -0.68 -10.85
CA ILE A 120 1.10 -1.64 -9.81
C ILE A 120 2.30 -2.29 -9.11
N LYS A 121 3.33 -2.72 -9.86
CA LYS A 121 4.54 -3.31 -9.27
C LYS A 121 5.26 -2.35 -8.32
N PRO A 122 5.52 -1.08 -8.68
CA PRO A 122 6.05 -0.09 -7.73
C PRO A 122 5.17 0.11 -6.49
N LEU A 123 3.85 0.22 -6.64
CA LEU A 123 2.93 0.34 -5.50
C LEU A 123 3.07 -0.85 -4.53
N ARG A 124 3.14 -2.07 -5.06
CA ARG A 124 3.33 -3.29 -4.26
C ARG A 124 4.69 -3.33 -3.57
N SER A 125 5.74 -2.89 -4.25
CA SER A 125 7.08 -2.78 -3.67
C SER A 125 7.05 -1.87 -2.42
N TRP A 126 6.41 -0.70 -2.53
CA TRP A 126 6.22 0.20 -1.40
C TRP A 126 5.40 -0.45 -0.27
N LEU A 127 4.32 -1.16 -0.59
CA LEU A 127 3.49 -1.87 0.41
C LEU A 127 4.27 -2.98 1.14
N MET A 128 5.19 -3.67 0.47
CA MET A 128 6.09 -4.65 1.10
C MET A 128 7.12 -3.99 2.02
N ALA A 129 7.64 -2.82 1.61
CA ALA A 129 8.51 -2.00 2.45
C ALA A 129 7.80 -1.59 3.75
N TYR A 130 6.58 -1.05 3.62
CA TYR A 130 5.72 -0.68 4.74
C TYR A 130 5.51 -1.86 5.70
N ARG A 131 5.18 -3.05 5.20
CA ARG A 131 5.00 -4.25 6.04
C ARG A 131 6.26 -4.57 6.84
N THR A 132 7.42 -4.52 6.19
CA THR A 132 8.71 -4.75 6.86
C THR A 132 8.97 -3.75 7.98
N VAL A 133 8.61 -2.47 7.77
CA VAL A 133 8.72 -1.43 8.79
C VAL A 133 7.74 -1.64 9.93
N SER A 134 6.50 -2.04 9.64
CA SER A 134 5.48 -2.39 10.64
C SER A 134 5.97 -3.48 11.61
N GLU A 135 6.52 -4.56 11.07
CA GLU A 135 7.07 -5.65 11.88
C GLU A 135 8.26 -5.21 12.74
N ARG A 136 9.09 -4.27 12.25
CA ARG A 136 10.19 -3.68 13.03
C ARG A 136 9.70 -2.72 14.11
N MET A 137 8.65 -1.93 13.84
CA MET A 137 8.01 -1.05 14.82
C MET A 137 7.44 -1.85 15.99
N GLU A 138 6.78 -2.99 15.74
CA GLU A 138 6.28 -3.87 16.80
C GLU A 138 7.41 -4.43 17.68
N LYS A 139 8.53 -4.83 17.06
CA LYS A 139 9.73 -5.29 17.78
C LYS A 139 10.37 -4.17 18.61
N LEU A 140 10.39 -2.96 18.07
CA LEU A 140 10.90 -1.78 18.77
C LEU A 140 10.07 -1.47 20.01
N GLU A 141 8.74 -1.48 19.90
CA GLU A 141 7.85 -1.25 21.03
C GLU A 141 7.99 -2.34 22.11
N ALA A 142 8.14 -3.60 21.68
CA ALA A 142 8.46 -4.70 22.59
C ALA A 142 9.77 -4.48 23.37
N LEU A 143 10.83 -4.01 22.71
CA LEU A 143 12.11 -3.72 23.36
C LEU A 143 12.02 -2.50 24.27
N ARG A 144 11.28 -1.46 23.88
CA ARG A 144 11.02 -0.27 24.70
C ARG A 144 10.36 -0.64 26.04
N LEU A 145 9.29 -1.45 26.00
CA LEU A 145 8.61 -1.95 27.20
C LEU A 145 9.54 -2.82 28.06
N GLU A 146 10.39 -3.64 27.45
CA GLU A 146 11.38 -4.42 28.19
C GLU A 146 12.44 -3.54 28.87
N LEU A 147 12.93 -2.51 28.17
CA LEU A 147 13.87 -1.53 28.71
C LEU A 147 13.28 -0.81 29.93
N ASP A 148 12.05 -0.31 29.81
CA ASP A 148 11.36 0.38 30.91
C ASP A 148 11.14 -0.54 32.12
N SER A 149 10.73 -1.79 31.89
CA SER A 149 10.61 -2.79 32.95
C SER A 149 11.95 -3.05 33.67
N ARG A 150 13.06 -3.07 32.92
CA ARG A 150 14.42 -3.24 33.47
C ARG A 150 14.88 -2.00 34.23
N ARG A 151 14.62 -0.79 33.73
CA ARG A 151 14.90 0.49 34.42
C ARG A 151 14.26 0.48 35.80
N ARG A 152 12.95 0.22 35.89
CA ARG A 152 12.22 0.11 37.16
C ARG A 152 12.79 -0.95 38.12
N THR A 153 13.22 -2.09 37.56
CA THR A 153 13.82 -3.16 38.38
C THR A 153 15.15 -2.69 38.99
N VAL A 154 15.97 -1.97 38.22
CA VAL A 154 17.23 -1.39 38.68
C VAL A 154 16.94 -0.30 39.72
N ASP A 155 16.05 0.64 39.44
CA ASP A 155 15.69 1.72 40.38
C ASP A 155 15.21 1.16 41.74
N SER A 156 14.38 0.10 41.70
CA SER A 156 13.90 -0.57 42.93
C SER A 156 15.01 -1.30 43.70
N LEU A 157 16.05 -1.80 43.02
CA LEU A 157 17.19 -2.42 43.67
C LEU A 157 18.15 -1.37 44.24
N GLU A 158 18.35 -0.25 43.55
CA GLU A 158 19.11 0.90 44.04
C GLU A 158 18.49 1.45 45.33
N GLU A 159 17.16 1.64 45.35
CA GLU A 159 16.45 2.07 46.55
C GLU A 159 16.61 1.07 47.72
N LYS A 160 16.67 -0.23 47.45
CA LYS A 160 16.91 -1.26 48.47
C LYS A 160 18.35 -1.24 48.98
N CYS A 161 19.34 -1.12 48.09
CA CYS A 161 20.74 -0.93 48.46
C CYS A 161 20.90 0.31 49.36
N ASP A 162 20.29 1.43 48.98
CA ASP A 162 20.33 2.68 49.73
C ASP A 162 19.68 2.55 51.11
N LYS A 163 18.56 1.82 51.19
CA LYS A 163 17.88 1.54 52.47
C LYS A 163 18.76 0.67 53.37
N LEU A 164 19.32 -0.41 52.84
CA LEU A 164 20.21 -1.30 53.61
C LEU A 164 21.47 -0.55 54.07
N ALA A 165 22.10 0.24 53.21
CA ALA A 165 23.28 1.04 53.56
C ALA A 165 23.03 2.05 54.69
N LYS A 166 21.78 2.54 54.84
CA LYS A 166 21.38 3.46 55.92
C LYS A 166 21.07 2.75 57.24
N VAL A 167 20.86 1.44 57.24
CA VAL A 167 20.60 0.67 58.47
C VAL A 167 21.93 0.35 59.15
N THR A 168 22.14 0.85 60.36
CA THR A 168 23.32 0.48 61.18
C THR A 168 23.11 -0.91 61.78
N PRO A 169 23.93 -1.93 61.45
CA PRO A 169 23.76 -3.27 62.00
C PRO A 169 24.18 -3.33 63.47
N THR A 170 23.53 -4.19 64.25
CA THR A 170 23.99 -4.50 65.61
C THR A 170 25.28 -5.33 65.54
N ALA A 171 26.10 -5.32 66.61
CA ALA A 171 27.35 -6.08 66.64
C ALA A 171 27.18 -7.59 66.36
N LYS A 172 26.00 -8.15 66.64
CA LYS A 172 25.69 -9.57 66.37
C LYS A 172 25.26 -9.85 64.92
N ASP A 173 24.74 -8.85 64.21
CA ASP A 173 24.20 -9.00 62.85
C ASP A 173 25.14 -8.48 61.76
N LYS A 174 26.30 -7.94 62.14
CA LYS A 174 27.23 -7.27 61.23
C LYS A 174 27.61 -8.13 60.02
N ASP A 175 28.05 -9.36 60.25
CA ASP A 175 28.50 -10.26 59.18
C ASP A 175 27.35 -10.63 58.22
N LYS A 176 26.14 -10.82 58.75
CA LYS A 176 24.95 -11.11 57.96
C LYS A 176 24.54 -9.91 57.10
N HIS A 177 24.61 -8.72 57.69
CA HIS A 177 24.31 -7.48 56.98
C HIS A 177 25.30 -7.22 55.84
N GLU A 178 26.59 -7.47 56.07
CA GLU A 178 27.63 -7.35 55.04
C GLU A 178 27.41 -8.33 53.88
N GLN A 179 27.09 -9.60 54.18
CA GLN A 179 26.74 -10.59 53.16
C GLN A 179 25.48 -10.21 52.37
N GLU A 180 24.46 -9.65 53.03
CA GLU A 180 23.24 -9.19 52.37
C GLU A 180 23.52 -8.00 51.44
N MET A 181 24.33 -7.05 51.89
CA MET A 181 24.79 -5.91 51.08
C MET A 181 25.59 -6.37 49.86
N GLU A 182 26.53 -7.31 50.02
CA GLU A 182 27.31 -7.84 48.91
C GLU A 182 26.40 -8.56 47.89
N LYS A 183 25.49 -9.42 48.36
CA LYS A 183 24.54 -10.13 47.50
C LYS A 183 23.63 -9.17 46.74
N MET A 184 23.15 -8.10 47.38
CA MET A 184 22.32 -7.09 46.73
C MET A 184 23.12 -6.30 45.69
N SER A 185 24.37 -5.95 46.01
CA SER A 185 25.29 -5.27 45.10
C SER A 185 25.58 -6.09 43.83
N GLN A 186 25.91 -7.39 43.99
CA GLN A 186 26.11 -8.30 42.86
C GLN A 186 24.85 -8.45 42.01
N LEU A 187 23.68 -8.55 42.64
CA LEU A 187 22.40 -8.61 41.92
C LEU A 187 22.11 -7.32 41.16
N LEU A 188 22.35 -6.16 41.77
CA LEU A 188 22.18 -4.85 41.14
C LEU A 188 23.06 -4.74 39.89
N LEU A 189 24.35 -5.07 40.00
CA LEU A 189 25.29 -5.06 38.88
C LEU A 189 24.79 -5.94 37.71
N HIS A 190 24.37 -7.17 38.00
CA HIS A 190 23.80 -8.07 36.98
C HIS A 190 22.55 -7.51 36.30
N LYS A 191 21.69 -6.79 37.05
CA LYS A 191 20.50 -6.15 36.46
C LYS A 191 20.86 -4.90 35.66
N GLN A 192 21.86 -4.13 36.09
CA GLN A 192 22.38 -2.99 35.36
C GLN A 192 23.01 -3.43 34.02
N ASP A 193 23.82 -4.49 34.00
CA ASP A 193 24.36 -5.06 32.77
C ASP A 193 23.26 -5.48 31.80
N LYS A 194 22.23 -6.14 32.33
CA LYS A 194 21.04 -6.53 31.57
C LYS A 194 20.30 -5.32 31.02
N ARG A 195 20.10 -4.25 31.81
CA ARG A 195 19.49 -3.01 31.35
C ARG A 195 20.32 -2.40 30.22
N ASN A 196 21.63 -2.29 30.39
CA ASN A 196 22.53 -1.68 29.42
C ASN A 196 22.52 -2.42 28.08
N ARG A 197 22.55 -3.77 28.08
CA ARG A 197 22.41 -4.57 26.83
C ARG A 197 21.08 -4.33 26.13
N THR A 198 19.98 -4.25 26.87
CA THR A 198 18.66 -3.95 26.30
C THR A 198 18.59 -2.52 25.78
N ASN A 199 19.23 -1.56 26.45
CA ASN A 199 19.31 -0.17 26.00
C ASN A 199 20.03 -0.06 24.66
N SER A 200 21.20 -0.66 24.51
CA SER A 200 21.94 -0.67 23.24
C SER A 200 21.13 -1.33 22.11
N ALA A 201 20.45 -2.44 22.39
CA ALA A 201 19.59 -3.10 21.39
C ALA A 201 18.37 -2.23 20.99
N PHE A 202 17.80 -1.49 21.94
CA PHE A 202 16.73 -0.54 21.66
C PHE A 202 17.22 0.62 20.78
N GLU A 203 18.35 1.25 21.12
CA GLU A 203 18.94 2.35 20.35
C GLU A 203 19.29 1.95 18.91
N GLU A 204 19.86 0.75 18.73
CA GLU A 204 20.19 0.22 17.42
C GLU A 204 18.93 0.00 16.56
N LEU A 205 17.90 -0.64 17.12
CA LEU A 205 16.66 -0.90 16.40
C LEU A 205 15.86 0.39 16.15
N GLU A 206 15.85 1.33 17.09
CA GLU A 206 15.21 2.65 16.94
C GLU A 206 15.80 3.38 15.74
N LYS A 207 17.13 3.45 15.65
CA LYS A 207 17.83 4.09 14.54
C LYS A 207 17.53 3.41 13.21
N MET A 208 17.49 2.08 13.19
CA MET A 208 17.15 1.31 11.98
C MET A 208 15.72 1.58 11.52
N VAL A 209 14.76 1.59 12.45
CA VAL A 209 13.36 1.90 12.19
C VAL A 209 13.18 3.32 11.68
N TYR A 210 13.80 4.29 12.35
CA TYR A 210 13.78 5.70 11.93
C TYR A 210 14.29 5.88 10.51
N ASN A 211 15.44 5.29 10.18
CA ASN A 211 16.00 5.37 8.83
C ASN A 211 15.07 4.72 7.80
N SER A 212 14.47 3.58 8.14
CA SER A 212 13.54 2.87 7.24
C SER A 212 12.25 3.69 7.00
N LEU A 213 11.69 4.29 8.05
CA LEU A 213 10.53 5.18 7.96
C LEU A 213 10.86 6.43 7.13
N ASN A 214 12.02 7.04 7.34
CA ASN A 214 12.45 8.22 6.60
C ASN A 214 12.58 7.91 5.09
N THR A 215 13.14 6.76 4.74
CA THR A 215 13.17 6.30 3.34
C THR A 215 11.75 6.09 2.80
N LEU A 216 10.90 5.37 3.52
CA LEU A 216 9.53 5.09 3.11
C LEU A 216 8.71 6.37 2.85
N VAL A 217 8.87 7.37 3.73
CA VAL A 217 8.22 8.68 3.61
C VAL A 217 8.75 9.44 2.39
N LYS A 218 10.07 9.45 2.14
CA LYS A 218 10.64 10.09 0.95
C LYS A 218 10.15 9.45 -0.34
N ASP A 219 10.02 8.12 -0.36
CA ASP A 219 9.53 7.38 -1.52
C ASP A 219 8.07 7.73 -1.87
N THR A 220 7.31 8.31 -0.93
CA THR A 220 5.94 8.77 -1.22
C THR A 220 5.88 9.90 -2.25
N GLY A 221 6.95 10.69 -2.41
CA GLY A 221 7.01 11.76 -3.40
C GLY A 221 6.86 11.25 -4.84
N VAL A 222 7.41 10.07 -5.13
CA VAL A 222 7.33 9.43 -6.46
C VAL A 222 5.93 8.87 -6.74
N LEU A 223 5.15 8.56 -5.69
CA LEU A 223 3.82 7.97 -5.83
C LEU A 223 2.78 8.92 -6.43
N ARG A 224 2.98 10.24 -6.26
CA ARG A 224 2.22 11.25 -6.99
C ARG A 224 2.34 11.04 -8.50
N ASP A 225 3.55 10.76 -8.95
CA ASP A 225 3.85 10.61 -10.37
C ASP A 225 3.23 9.31 -10.92
N TYR A 226 3.10 8.25 -10.11
CA TYR A 226 2.38 7.03 -10.50
C TYR A 226 0.88 7.24 -10.70
N THR A 227 0.24 8.10 -9.90
CA THR A 227 -1.17 8.47 -10.14
C THR A 227 -1.32 9.18 -11.48
N GLY A 228 -0.46 10.16 -11.76
CA GLY A 228 -0.45 10.85 -13.05
C GLY A 228 -0.20 9.89 -14.21
N LEU A 229 0.80 9.02 -14.08
CA LEU A 229 1.16 8.02 -15.07
C LEU A 229 0.00 7.05 -15.34
N SER A 230 -0.72 6.62 -14.31
CA SER A 230 -1.89 5.74 -14.47
C SER A 230 -2.97 6.38 -15.35
N LEU A 231 -3.26 7.68 -15.17
CA LEU A 231 -4.22 8.41 -15.99
C LEU A 231 -3.73 8.57 -17.43
N SER A 232 -2.44 8.83 -17.63
CA SER A 232 -1.84 8.89 -18.97
C SER A 232 -1.92 7.54 -19.69
N ILE A 233 -1.62 6.42 -19.02
CA ILE A 233 -1.74 5.07 -19.60
C ILE A 233 -3.20 4.78 -19.99
N LEU A 234 -4.16 5.16 -19.16
CA LEU A 234 -5.59 5.00 -19.46
C LEU A 234 -6.00 5.84 -20.68
N GLN A 235 -5.55 7.10 -20.75
CA GLN A 235 -5.79 7.96 -21.91
C GLN A 235 -5.20 7.36 -23.20
N ASP A 236 -3.96 6.88 -23.15
CA ASP A 236 -3.29 6.24 -24.29
C ASP A 236 -4.09 5.02 -24.77
N CYS A 237 -4.62 4.21 -23.85
CA CYS A 237 -5.44 3.04 -24.17
C CYS A 237 -6.70 3.44 -24.95
N PHE A 238 -7.44 4.46 -24.48
CA PHE A 238 -8.64 4.93 -25.18
C PHE A 238 -8.32 5.56 -26.54
N GLN A 239 -7.21 6.31 -26.66
CA GLN A 239 -6.77 6.87 -27.94
C GLN A 239 -6.42 5.76 -28.95
N LYS A 240 -5.72 4.72 -28.51
CA LYS A 240 -5.40 3.55 -29.34
C LYS A 240 -6.65 2.79 -29.76
N GLY A 241 -7.57 2.56 -28.83
CA GLY A 241 -8.87 1.95 -29.14
C GLY A 241 -9.66 2.78 -30.16
N HIS A 242 -9.70 4.10 -30.02
CA HIS A 242 -10.36 5.00 -30.97
C HIS A 242 -9.69 4.96 -32.36
N SER A 243 -8.38 4.79 -32.45
CA SER A 243 -7.66 4.70 -33.74
C SER A 243 -8.10 3.51 -34.60
N ALA A 244 -8.72 2.48 -34.00
CA ALA A 244 -9.30 1.35 -34.74
C ALA A 244 -10.39 1.79 -35.73
N PHE A 245 -11.07 2.90 -35.44
CA PHE A 245 -12.15 3.45 -36.27
C PHE A 245 -11.64 4.42 -37.34
N SER A 246 -10.39 4.90 -37.25
CA SER A 246 -9.82 5.82 -38.23
C SER A 246 -9.55 5.17 -39.59
N THR A 247 -9.51 3.85 -39.66
CA THR A 247 -9.40 3.10 -40.92
C THR A 247 -10.75 2.81 -41.57
N ALA A 248 -11.86 3.16 -40.91
CA ALA A 248 -13.18 2.90 -41.44
C ALA A 248 -13.36 3.71 -42.73
N THR A 249 -13.33 3.03 -43.87
CA THR A 249 -13.84 3.59 -45.12
C THR A 249 -15.29 3.98 -44.87
N PRO A 250 -15.70 5.23 -45.15
CA PRO A 250 -17.09 5.61 -45.04
C PRO A 250 -17.92 4.60 -45.82
N LEU A 251 -18.97 4.06 -45.18
CA LEU A 251 -19.88 3.10 -45.78
C LEU A 251 -20.75 3.85 -46.81
N LEU A 252 -20.13 4.24 -47.93
CA LEU A 252 -20.64 5.16 -48.96
C LEU A 252 -21.96 4.68 -49.59
N ASP A 253 -22.28 3.39 -49.48
CA ASP A 253 -23.48 2.80 -50.06
C ASP A 253 -24.66 2.69 -49.09
N TYR A 254 -24.48 3.04 -47.81
CA TYR A 254 -25.62 3.15 -46.90
C TYR A 254 -26.26 4.51 -47.10
N ASN A 255 -27.18 4.60 -48.08
CA ASN A 255 -28.13 5.69 -48.22
C ASN A 255 -28.99 5.74 -46.96
N SER A 256 -28.48 6.39 -45.92
CA SER A 256 -29.20 6.60 -44.67
C SER A 256 -30.41 7.47 -44.98
N THR A 257 -31.58 6.85 -45.04
CA THR A 257 -32.86 7.52 -45.27
C THR A 257 -33.19 8.55 -44.16
N SER A 258 -32.43 8.56 -43.06
CA SER A 258 -32.62 9.50 -41.96
C SER A 258 -32.07 10.91 -42.21
N ASP A 259 -31.02 11.08 -43.03
CA ASP A 259 -30.38 12.40 -43.19
C ASP A 259 -31.02 13.27 -44.28
N ASN A 260 -31.77 12.68 -45.23
CA ASN A 260 -32.33 13.43 -46.34
C ASN A 260 -33.65 14.15 -46.04
N HIS A 261 -34.27 13.90 -44.88
CA HIS A 261 -35.60 14.48 -44.56
C HIS A 261 -35.62 15.57 -43.48
N MET A 262 -34.56 15.78 -42.69
CA MET A 262 -34.57 16.80 -41.62
C MET A 262 -33.96 18.15 -41.99
N TYR A 263 -33.07 18.24 -42.99
CA TYR A 263 -32.39 19.51 -43.32
C TYR A 263 -32.92 20.26 -44.54
N ASN A 264 -33.88 19.70 -45.29
CA ASN A 264 -34.40 20.33 -46.51
C ASN A 264 -35.70 21.14 -46.36
N HIS A 265 -36.17 21.38 -45.12
CA HIS A 265 -37.37 22.20 -44.87
C HIS A 265 -37.14 23.37 -43.88
N ALA A 266 -35.96 23.99 -43.87
CA ALA A 266 -35.82 25.34 -43.34
C ALA A 266 -36.00 26.35 -44.49
N PRO A 267 -37.16 27.05 -44.60
CA PRO A 267 -37.32 28.08 -45.61
C PRO A 267 -36.29 29.19 -45.37
N SER A 268 -35.53 29.46 -46.42
CA SER A 268 -34.58 30.56 -46.56
C SER A 268 -35.25 31.90 -46.28
N ALA A 269 -35.16 32.34 -45.04
CA ALA A 269 -35.33 33.72 -44.64
C ALA A 269 -34.58 33.89 -43.33
N TYR A 270 -33.27 34.10 -43.38
CA TYR A 270 -32.55 35.08 -42.55
C TYR A 270 -31.07 35.03 -42.91
N HIS A 271 -30.68 36.11 -43.60
CA HIS A 271 -29.33 36.50 -43.94
C HIS A 271 -28.55 36.79 -42.65
N HIS A 272 -27.83 35.81 -42.09
CA HIS A 272 -26.84 36.06 -41.04
C HIS A 272 -25.47 35.46 -41.37
N GLN A 273 -24.52 36.40 -41.41
CA GLN A 273 -23.08 36.32 -41.55
C GLN A 273 -22.41 35.00 -41.16
N HIS A 274 -21.51 34.57 -42.07
CA HIS A 274 -20.53 33.51 -41.94
C HIS A 274 -19.78 33.52 -40.61
N LEU A 275 -19.95 32.47 -39.82
CA LEU A 275 -18.96 32.02 -38.84
C LEU A 275 -18.59 30.55 -39.16
N PRO A 276 -17.29 30.18 -39.09
CA PRO A 276 -16.83 28.84 -39.46
C PRO A 276 -17.37 27.76 -38.51
N VAL A 277 -17.93 26.70 -39.11
CA VAL A 277 -18.65 25.58 -38.46
C VAL A 277 -17.84 24.84 -37.39
N ILE A 278 -16.50 24.94 -37.41
CA ILE A 278 -15.61 24.27 -36.46
C ILE A 278 -15.74 24.87 -35.03
N GLU A 279 -16.15 26.13 -34.89
CA GLU A 279 -16.21 26.80 -33.59
C GLU A 279 -17.51 26.55 -32.82
N ARG A 280 -18.58 26.11 -33.52
CA ARG A 280 -19.90 25.86 -32.90
C ARG A 280 -19.93 24.59 -32.05
N ALA A 281 -19.25 23.53 -32.50
CA ALA A 281 -19.21 22.25 -31.78
C ALA A 281 -18.38 22.27 -30.49
N ALA A 282 -17.38 23.16 -30.39
CA ALA A 282 -16.59 23.36 -29.18
C ALA A 282 -17.38 24.12 -28.09
N SER A 283 -18.24 25.06 -28.51
CA SER A 283 -19.07 25.88 -27.61
C SER A 283 -20.18 25.07 -26.92
N GLU A 284 -20.82 24.13 -27.64
CA GLU A 284 -21.90 23.31 -27.08
C GLU A 284 -21.41 22.27 -26.07
N ARG A 285 -20.19 21.71 -26.25
CA ARG A 285 -19.55 20.84 -25.25
C ARG A 285 -19.17 21.59 -23.97
N ALA A 286 -18.74 22.85 -24.09
CA ALA A 286 -18.41 23.67 -22.92
C ALA A 286 -19.65 24.03 -22.08
N GLY A 287 -20.82 24.22 -22.72
CA GLY A 287 -22.09 24.46 -22.03
C GLY A 287 -22.58 23.26 -21.21
N LEU A 288 -22.48 22.06 -21.78
CA LEU A 288 -22.97 20.81 -21.14
C LEU A 288 -22.14 20.38 -19.92
N VAL A 289 -20.81 20.59 -19.96
CA VAL A 289 -19.92 20.31 -18.82
C VAL A 289 -20.17 21.28 -17.65
N ARG A 290 -20.52 22.53 -17.95
CA ARG A 290 -20.87 23.54 -16.94
C ARG A 290 -22.21 23.25 -16.26
N GLN A 291 -23.20 22.77 -17.00
CA GLN A 291 -24.51 22.40 -16.45
C GLN A 291 -24.45 21.19 -15.51
N LEU A 292 -23.57 20.22 -15.78
CA LEU A 292 -23.37 19.04 -14.93
C LEU A 292 -22.52 19.32 -13.68
N THR A 293 -21.69 20.35 -13.69
CA THR A 293 -20.86 20.73 -12.53
C THR A 293 -21.55 21.72 -11.59
N GLU A 294 -22.47 22.56 -12.08
CA GLU A 294 -23.22 23.50 -11.24
C GLU A 294 -24.42 22.84 -10.49
N GLN A 295 -24.93 21.70 -10.95
CA GLN A 295 -26.09 21.03 -10.31
C GLN A 295 -25.76 20.24 -9.02
N ARG A 296 -24.49 20.06 -8.63
CA ARG A 296 -24.12 19.22 -7.48
C ARG A 296 -23.90 19.96 -6.16
N SER A 297 -24.18 21.27 -6.13
CA SER A 297 -23.88 22.14 -4.98
C SER A 297 -25.13 22.58 -4.22
N ARG A 298 -25.94 21.64 -3.70
CA ARG A 298 -26.94 21.94 -2.66
C ARG A 298 -27.44 20.67 -1.98
N ALA A 299 -26.74 20.24 -0.93
CA ALA A 299 -27.32 19.41 0.12
C ALA A 299 -27.16 20.15 1.46
N PRO A 300 -28.20 20.17 2.32
CA PRO A 300 -28.24 21.02 3.50
C PRO A 300 -27.38 20.45 4.64
N SER A 301 -26.64 21.37 5.27
CA SER A 301 -25.92 21.17 6.52
C SER A 301 -26.90 20.96 7.67
N SER A 302 -26.88 19.76 8.26
CA SER A 302 -27.57 19.43 9.51
C SER A 302 -26.55 19.39 10.63
N LYS A 303 -26.57 20.45 11.46
CA LYS A 303 -25.93 20.51 12.77
C LYS A 303 -26.45 19.40 13.68
N GLY A 304 -25.53 18.68 14.32
CA GLY A 304 -25.81 17.78 15.44
C GLY A 304 -24.52 17.52 16.20
N ASP A 305 -24.28 18.33 17.23
CA ASP A 305 -23.39 18.03 18.34
C ASP A 305 -23.73 16.67 18.95
N MET A 306 -22.72 15.86 19.27
CA MET A 306 -22.60 15.10 20.53
C MET A 306 -21.26 14.33 20.56
N ASP A 307 -20.38 14.84 21.43
CA ASP A 307 -19.68 14.12 22.49
C ASP A 307 -18.73 12.93 22.23
N ALA A 308 -17.48 13.18 22.63
CA ALA A 308 -16.57 12.37 23.42
C ALA A 308 -16.43 10.84 23.16
N GLY A 309 -15.22 10.49 22.72
CA GLY A 309 -14.38 9.53 23.46
C GLY A 309 -14.66 8.05 23.24
N ARG A 310 -14.05 7.47 22.21
CA ARG A 310 -13.75 6.03 22.19
C ARG A 310 -12.38 5.74 21.58
N ASN A 311 -11.53 5.13 22.41
CA ASN A 311 -10.27 4.51 22.06
C ASN A 311 -10.44 3.54 20.88
N VAL A 312 -9.76 3.82 19.77
CA VAL A 312 -9.58 2.87 18.67
C VAL A 312 -8.52 1.86 19.13
N ALA A 313 -8.98 0.74 19.69
CA ALA A 313 -8.18 -0.47 19.77
C ALA A 313 -8.10 -1.06 18.35
N LEU A 314 -6.90 -1.04 17.76
CA LEU A 314 -6.57 -1.78 16.55
C LEU A 314 -6.64 -3.28 16.87
N TYR A 315 -7.83 -3.87 16.71
CA TYR A 315 -7.99 -5.31 16.49
C TYR A 315 -7.85 -5.58 14.99
N CYS A 316 -6.77 -6.28 14.63
CA CYS A 316 -6.70 -7.00 13.37
C CYS A 316 -7.37 -8.37 13.56
N GLU A 317 -8.66 -8.45 13.24
CA GLU A 317 -9.43 -9.66 12.93
C GLU A 317 -10.27 -9.26 11.69
N ASP A 318 -10.47 -9.99 10.62
CA ASP A 318 -10.16 -11.34 10.16
C ASP A 318 -10.62 -11.38 8.68
N GLY A 319 -10.20 -12.38 7.88
CA GLY A 319 -10.91 -12.72 6.64
C GLY A 319 -10.06 -12.86 5.38
N GLY A 320 -9.54 -14.07 5.15
CA GLY A 320 -9.01 -14.48 3.85
C GLY A 320 -8.29 -15.83 3.87
N ALA A 321 -8.93 -16.86 4.45
CA ALA A 321 -8.44 -18.23 4.41
C ALA A 321 -8.59 -18.83 3.00
N ASP A 322 -7.50 -18.83 2.23
CA ASP A 322 -7.33 -19.80 1.13
C ASP A 322 -6.77 -21.09 1.71
N VAL A 323 -7.65 -22.10 1.72
CA VAL A 323 -7.41 -23.46 2.16
C VAL A 323 -6.42 -24.12 1.21
N MET A 324 -5.17 -24.31 1.66
CA MET A 324 -4.23 -25.28 1.09
C MET A 324 -4.56 -26.67 1.65
N PRO A 325 -4.63 -27.73 0.82
CA PRO A 325 -4.90 -29.08 1.29
C PRO A 325 -3.71 -29.65 2.09
N PRO A 326 -3.96 -30.55 3.06
CA PRO A 326 -2.93 -31.07 3.94
C PRO A 326 -2.03 -32.08 3.22
N TYR A 327 -0.72 -31.91 3.38
CA TYR A 327 0.28 -32.90 3.05
C TYR A 327 0.19 -34.04 4.06
N ASP A 328 0.05 -35.24 3.53
CA ASP A 328 0.02 -36.52 4.21
C ASP A 328 1.41 -36.83 4.82
N VAL A 329 1.49 -36.93 6.14
CA VAL A 329 2.69 -37.36 6.86
C VAL A 329 2.38 -38.70 7.51
N SER A 330 2.78 -39.77 6.82
CA SER A 330 2.78 -41.13 7.37
C SER A 330 3.83 -41.26 8.50
N PRO A 331 3.52 -41.94 9.61
CA PRO A 331 4.50 -42.21 10.67
C PRO A 331 5.22 -43.54 10.42
N HIS A 332 6.54 -43.48 10.20
CA HIS A 332 7.39 -44.66 10.20
C HIS A 332 7.70 -45.09 11.65
N HIS A 333 7.23 -46.29 11.99
CA HIS A 333 7.68 -47.05 13.16
C HIS A 333 9.18 -47.39 13.06
N HIS A 334 9.96 -47.05 14.08
CA HIS A 334 11.16 -47.82 14.42
C HIS A 334 11.24 -48.11 15.92
N LEU A 335 11.26 -49.41 16.20
CA LEU A 335 11.54 -50.06 17.48
C LEU A 335 13.06 -50.26 17.62
N GLY A 336 13.53 -50.27 18.87
CA GLY A 336 14.87 -50.67 19.29
C GLY A 336 15.49 -49.57 20.15
N GLY A 337 15.68 -49.68 21.47
CA GLY A 337 16.06 -50.84 22.26
C GLY A 337 17.50 -50.61 22.73
N GLY A 338 17.74 -50.53 24.05
CA GLY A 338 19.09 -50.51 24.61
C GLY A 338 19.22 -49.69 25.88
N GLY A 339 19.13 -50.36 27.03
CA GLY A 339 19.46 -49.80 28.33
C GLY A 339 20.97 -49.61 28.53
N GLY A 340 21.33 -48.69 29.42
CA GLY A 340 22.70 -48.45 29.84
C GLY A 340 22.73 -47.44 30.98
N VAL A 341 22.80 -47.94 32.21
CA VAL A 341 23.11 -47.20 33.43
C VAL A 341 24.60 -46.87 33.42
N MET A 342 24.99 -45.60 33.64
CA MET A 342 26.22 -45.28 34.37
C MET A 342 26.29 -43.83 34.87
N ASP A 343 26.62 -43.73 36.16
CA ASP A 343 27.15 -42.60 36.91
C ASP A 343 28.28 -41.82 36.21
N LYS A 344 28.28 -40.48 36.38
CA LYS A 344 29.35 -39.68 37.00
C LYS A 344 29.29 -38.20 36.59
N GLN A 345 29.00 -37.37 37.59
CA GLN A 345 29.81 -36.23 38.04
C GLN A 345 30.90 -35.70 37.07
N GLN A 346 30.66 -34.54 36.45
CA GLN A 346 31.74 -33.57 36.21
C GLN A 346 31.19 -32.14 36.01
N GLN A 347 31.63 -31.25 36.90
CA GLN A 347 31.51 -29.80 36.77
C GLN A 347 32.44 -29.33 35.66
N GLY A 348 31.89 -28.64 34.65
CA GLY A 348 32.65 -27.97 33.59
C GLY A 348 32.16 -26.54 33.44
N LEU A 349 33.08 -25.59 33.61
CA LEU A 349 32.90 -24.17 33.31
C LEU A 349 32.59 -24.03 31.80
N GLY A 350 31.37 -23.58 31.48
CA GLY A 350 30.93 -23.37 30.11
C GLY A 350 31.63 -22.17 29.47
N ALA A 351 32.47 -22.44 28.48
CA ALA A 351 32.85 -21.46 27.47
C ALA A 351 31.61 -21.16 26.61
N TYR A 352 31.27 -19.87 26.48
CA TYR A 352 30.20 -19.44 25.57
C TYR A 352 30.68 -19.52 24.12
N PRO A 353 29.84 -19.98 23.18
CA PRO A 353 30.16 -19.92 21.75
C PRO A 353 30.19 -18.47 21.25
N ASP A 354 31.17 -18.19 20.40
CA ASP A 354 31.33 -16.94 19.66
C ASP A 354 30.04 -16.56 18.93
N VAL A 355 29.64 -15.29 19.07
CA VAL A 355 28.51 -14.72 18.37
C VAL A 355 28.90 -14.53 16.89
N PRO A 356 28.17 -15.09 15.92
CA PRO A 356 28.48 -14.90 14.51
C PRO A 356 28.38 -13.41 14.15
N GLN A 357 29.45 -12.86 13.57
CA GLN A 357 29.43 -11.54 12.94
C GLN A 357 28.31 -11.50 11.90
N MET A 358 27.33 -10.62 12.12
CA MET A 358 26.31 -10.34 11.12
C MET A 358 26.96 -9.65 9.91
N PRO A 359 26.63 -10.05 8.67
CA PRO A 359 27.16 -9.40 7.48
C PRO A 359 26.66 -7.95 7.42
N GLN A 360 27.59 -7.02 7.14
CA GLN A 360 27.27 -5.63 6.80
C GLN A 360 26.33 -5.60 5.58
N ALA A 361 25.06 -5.31 5.82
CA ALA A 361 24.08 -5.03 4.77
C ALA A 361 24.31 -3.61 4.22
N GLY A 362 25.33 -3.47 3.38
CA GLY A 362 25.65 -2.24 2.64
C GLY A 362 25.09 -2.31 1.22
N GLY A 363 23.78 -2.21 1.06
CA GLY A 363 23.15 -2.13 -0.26
C GLY A 363 21.68 -1.79 -0.13
N ASN A 364 21.30 -0.59 -0.58
CA ASN A 364 19.90 -0.20 -0.71
C ASN A 364 19.27 -1.06 -1.82
N PRO A 365 18.34 -1.99 -1.55
CA PRO A 365 17.76 -2.86 -2.58
C PRO A 365 16.95 -2.08 -3.64
N TYR A 366 16.66 -0.80 -3.39
CA TYR A 366 15.94 0.05 -4.34
C TYR A 366 16.82 0.63 -5.46
N SER A 367 18.15 0.68 -5.32
CA SER A 367 19.01 1.22 -6.39
C SER A 367 19.00 0.36 -7.65
N ALA A 368 18.83 -0.96 -7.51
CA ALA A 368 18.80 -1.90 -8.63
C ALA A 368 17.51 -1.77 -9.48
N ALA A 369 16.38 -1.42 -8.87
CA ALA A 369 15.11 -1.26 -9.59
C ALA A 369 15.08 -0.01 -10.49
N TYR A 370 15.80 1.05 -10.10
CA TYR A 370 15.90 2.28 -10.91
C TYR A 370 16.93 2.20 -12.04
N GLN A 371 17.94 1.31 -11.94
CA GLN A 371 19.00 1.22 -12.95
C GLN A 371 18.68 0.31 -14.15
N GLN A 372 17.68 -0.59 -14.06
CA GLN A 372 17.41 -1.57 -15.11
C GLN A 372 16.21 -1.23 -16.02
N SER A 373 15.61 -0.05 -15.90
CA SER A 373 14.55 0.37 -16.84
C SER A 373 15.18 0.95 -18.12
N PRO A 374 14.98 0.34 -19.31
CA PRO A 374 15.53 0.82 -20.59
C PRO A 374 14.94 2.16 -21.06
N HIS A 375 14.12 2.82 -20.24
CA HIS A 375 13.58 4.17 -20.47
C HIS A 375 14.14 5.25 -19.53
N ALA A 376 15.16 4.95 -18.70
CA ALA A 376 15.71 5.86 -17.69
C ALA A 376 16.47 7.10 -18.23
N THR A 377 16.59 7.30 -19.55
CA THR A 377 17.25 8.48 -20.15
C THR A 377 16.31 9.59 -20.62
N ARG A 378 14.99 9.45 -20.48
CA ARG A 378 14.09 10.60 -20.67
C ARG A 378 13.87 11.30 -19.34
N TYR A 379 14.72 12.29 -19.06
CA TYR A 379 14.36 13.38 -18.16
C TYR A 379 13.07 14.03 -18.71
N MET A 380 11.92 13.70 -18.10
CA MET A 380 10.69 14.48 -18.26
C MET A 380 10.81 15.76 -17.42
N THR A 381 11.75 16.64 -17.80
CA THR A 381 11.62 18.06 -17.48
C THR A 381 10.63 18.64 -18.49
N SER A 382 9.33 18.45 -18.24
CA SER A 382 8.35 19.34 -18.83
C SER A 382 8.68 20.75 -18.34
N PRO A 383 8.84 21.76 -19.21
CA PRO A 383 9.01 23.12 -18.75
C PRO A 383 7.76 23.49 -17.94
N ALA A 384 7.96 23.83 -16.67
CA ALA A 384 6.90 24.39 -15.86
C ALA A 384 6.32 25.61 -16.60
N PRO A 385 4.99 25.78 -16.65
CA PRO A 385 4.38 26.96 -17.26
C PRO A 385 4.98 28.23 -16.63
N ALA A 386 5.42 29.17 -17.47
CA ALA A 386 6.16 30.38 -17.12
C ALA A 386 5.46 31.34 -16.12
N GLN A 387 4.27 30.98 -15.63
CA GLN A 387 3.47 31.78 -14.70
C GLN A 387 3.76 31.52 -13.21
N TRP A 388 4.67 30.59 -12.87
CA TRP A 388 4.99 30.26 -11.47
C TRP A 388 6.38 30.72 -10.98
N GLN A 389 7.16 31.44 -11.80
CA GLN A 389 8.54 31.85 -11.45
C GLN A 389 8.65 33.14 -10.60
N GLY A 390 7.55 33.67 -10.06
CA GLY A 390 7.51 35.03 -9.50
C GLY A 390 7.30 35.19 -7.98
N GLN A 391 7.05 34.15 -7.20
CA GLN A 391 6.84 34.31 -5.75
C GLN A 391 7.93 33.61 -4.93
N GLN A 392 8.85 34.42 -4.41
CA GLN A 392 9.71 34.01 -3.31
C GLN A 392 8.85 33.79 -2.08
N ALA A 393 8.82 32.55 -1.59
CA ALA A 393 8.32 32.24 -0.25
C ALA A 393 9.30 32.84 0.76
N GLN A 394 8.84 33.83 1.54
CA GLN A 394 9.52 34.25 2.76
C GLN A 394 9.25 33.18 3.82
N TYR A 395 10.32 32.54 4.30
CA TYR A 395 10.34 31.77 5.54
C TYR A 395 10.93 32.62 6.64
#